data_AF-A0A091I063-F1
#
_entry.id   AF-A0A091I063-F1
#
_cell.length_a   1.000
_cell.length_b   1.000
_cell.length_c   1.000
_cell.angle_alpha   90.00
_cell.angle_beta   90.00
_cell.angle_gamma   90.00
#
_symmetry.space_group_name_H-M   'P 1'
#
loop_
_entity.id
_entity.type
_entity.pdbx_description
1 polymer ?
#
loop_
_entity_poly.entity_id
_entity_poly.type
_entity_poly.pdbx_seq_one_letter_code
_entity_poly.pdbx_strand_id
1 'polypeptide(L)' 'YQCLECGKEFTRSTSLARHHPIHTGERSSKCLECGKEFTRSTSLARHHPIHTGER' A
#
# COMPACT_ATOMS: atom_id res chain seq x y z
N TYR A 1 -9.49 -16.17 5.30
CA TYR A 1 -8.39 -15.34 5.84
C TYR A 1 -9.02 -14.11 6.48
N GLN A 2 -9.09 -14.06 7.81
CA GLN A 2 -9.84 -13.02 8.53
C GLN A 2 -8.91 -11.96 9.11
N CYS A 3 -9.28 -10.69 8.97
CA CYS A 3 -8.63 -9.60 9.67
C CYS A 3 -9.16 -9.54 11.10
N LEU A 4 -8.27 -9.66 12.08
CA LEU A 4 -8.64 -9.66 13.49
C LEU A 4 -8.99 -8.26 14.02
N GLU A 5 -8.55 -7.19 13.33
CA GLU A 5 -8.81 -5.81 13.77
C GLU A 5 -10.21 -5.32 13.38
N CYS A 6 -10.75 -5.75 12.24
CA CYS A 6 -12.07 -5.31 11.76
C CYS A 6 -13.03 -6.47 11.45
N GLY A 7 -12.63 -7.71 11.72
CA GLY A 7 -13.43 -8.91 11.49
C GLY A 7 -13.65 -9.29 10.03
N LYS A 8 -13.05 -8.55 9.07
CA LYS A 8 -13.33 -8.73 7.64
C LYS A 8 -12.70 -10.00 7.09
N GLU A 9 -13.48 -10.80 6.36
CA GLU A 9 -12.99 -12.01 5.72
C GLU A 9 -12.55 -11.79 4.28
N PHE A 10 -11.44 -12.45 3.93
CA PHE A 10 -10.85 -12.47 2.61
C PHE A 10 -10.69 -13.91 2.12
N THR A 11 -10.89 -14.09 0.82
CA THR A 11 -10.77 -15.37 0.11
C THR A 11 -9.30 -15.80 -0.09
N ARG A 12 -8.33 -14.87 0.02
CA ARG A 12 -6.90 -15.12 -0.23
C ARG A 12 -6.03 -14.47 0.85
N SER A 13 -4.91 -15.11 1.19
CA SER A 13 -3.90 -14.57 2.13
C SER A 13 -3.32 -13.26 1.64
N THR A 14 -3.04 -13.14 0.34
CA THR A 14 -2.51 -11.92 -0.28
C THR A 14 -3.47 -10.73 -0.17
N SER A 15 -4.78 -10.98 -0.20
CA SER A 15 -5.79 -9.93 0.02
C SER A 15 -5.80 -9.47 1.48
N LEU A 16 -5.67 -10.40 2.43
CA LEU A 16 -5.54 -10.07 3.86
C LEU A 16 -4.23 -9.32 4.14
N ALA A 17 -3.10 -9.79 3.60
CA ALA A 17 -1.80 -9.14 3.75
C ALA A 17 -1.79 -7.71 3.20
N ARG A 18 -2.47 -7.46 2.06
CA ARG A 18 -2.65 -6.11 1.52
C ARG A 18 -3.62 -5.25 2.35
N HIS A 19 -4.50 -5.88 3.10
CA HIS A 19 -5.45 -5.20 3.96
C HIS A 19 -4.80 -4.76 5.28
N HIS A 20 -3.92 -5.55 5.91
CA HIS A 20 -3.27 -5.20 7.18
C HIS A 20 -2.68 -3.77 7.25
N PRO A 21 -1.97 -3.26 6.22
CA PRO A 21 -1.44 -1.89 6.19
C PRO A 21 -2.47 -0.77 6.42
N ILE A 22 -3.77 -1.04 6.20
CA ILE A 22 -4.80 -0.01 6.41
C ILE A 22 -5.08 0.27 7.88
N HIS A 23 -4.76 -0.67 8.76
CA HIS A 23 -4.97 -0.54 10.20
C HIS A 23 -3.70 -0.11 10.91
N THR A 24 -2.56 -0.71 10.55
CA THR A 24 -1.26 -0.36 11.14
C THR A 24 -0.71 0.98 10.65
N GLY A 25 -1.27 1.52 9.56
CA GLY A 25 -0.70 2.67 8.87
C GLY A 25 0.65 2.37 8.23
N GLU A 26 1.13 1.12 8.29
CA GLU A 26 2.41 0.69 7.76
C GLU A 26 2.28 0.49 6.24
N ARG A 27 2.14 1.60 5.53
CA ARG A 27 2.25 1.62 4.08
C ARG A 27 3.72 1.46 3.73
N SER A 28 4.10 0.23 3.40
CA SER A 28 5.47 -0.22 3.16
C SER A 28 6.18 0.46 1.98
N SER A 29 5.52 1.38 1.27
CA SER A 29 6.09 2.08 0.11
C SER A 29 5.75 3.57 0.19
N LYS A 30 6.49 4.30 1.02
CA LYS A 30 6.44 5.77 1.09
C LYS A 30 7.27 6.38 -0.04
N CYS A 31 6.67 7.31 -0.77
CA CYS A 31 7.40 8.18 -1.68
C CYS A 31 8.22 9.17 -0.85
N LEU A 32 9.55 9.16 -1.00
CA LEU A 32 10.44 10.05 -0.25
C LEU A 32 10.37 11.50 -0.72
N GLU A 33 9.95 11.74 -1.98
CA GLU A 33 9.85 13.07 -2.59
C GLU A 33 8.70 13.91 -2.01
N CYS A 34 7.52 13.32 -1.80
CA CYS A 34 6.32 14.02 -1.31
C CYS A 34 5.73 13.44 -0.02
N GLY A 35 6.35 12.41 0.54
CA GLY A 35 5.87 11.73 1.73
C GLY A 35 4.60 10.89 1.54
N LYS A 36 4.09 10.79 0.30
CA LYS A 36 2.85 10.08 0.00
C LYS A 36 3.05 8.58 0.11
N GLU A 37 2.14 7.93 0.80
CA GLU A 37 2.29 6.53 1.14
C GLU A 37 1.46 5.63 0.22
N PHE A 38 2.05 4.52 -0.24
CA PHE A 38 1.40 3.54 -1.12
C PHE A 38 1.34 2.17 -0.46
N THR A 39 0.24 1.46 -0.72
CA THR A 39 0.05 0.07 -0.27
C THR A 39 0.73 -0.96 -1.19
N ARG A 40 1.27 -0.52 -2.33
CA ARG A 40 1.93 -1.39 -3.32
C ARG A 40 3.15 -0.69 -3.92
N SER A 41 4.24 -1.43 -4.04
CA SER A 41 5.46 -0.99 -4.73
C SER A 41 5.20 -0.62 -6.19
N THR A 42 4.33 -1.33 -6.90
CA THR A 42 3.93 -0.98 -8.28
C THR A 42 3.19 0.35 -8.38
N SER A 43 2.41 0.70 -7.35
CA SER A 43 1.72 2.00 -7.29
C SER A 43 2.69 3.14 -7.01
N LEU A 44 3.70 2.90 -6.16
CA LEU A 44 4.82 3.82 -5.96
C LEU A 44 5.68 3.96 -7.23
N ALA A 45 5.98 2.86 -7.93
CA ALA A 45 6.77 2.87 -9.15
C ALA A 45 6.08 3.67 -10.28
N ARG A 46 4.75 3.53 -10.44
CA ARG A 46 3.98 4.38 -11.37
C ARG A 46 3.86 5.83 -10.90
N HIS A 47 4.01 6.07 -9.60
CA HIS A 47 3.98 7.41 -9.04
C HIS A 47 5.32 8.13 -9.19
N HIS A 48 6.47 7.44 -9.14
CA HIS A 48 7.79 8.08 -9.31
C HIS A 48 7.91 9.03 -10.52
N PRO A 49 7.40 8.69 -11.73
CA PRO A 49 7.44 9.56 -12.90
C PRO A 49 6.80 10.94 -12.72
N ILE A 50 5.86 11.09 -11.78
CA ILE A 50 5.23 12.40 -11.53
C ILE A 50 6.17 13.39 -10.84
N HIS A 51 7.25 12.90 -10.22
CA HIS A 51 8.27 13.71 -9.57
C HIS A 51 9.48 13.93 -10.47
N THR A 52 9.88 12.90 -11.21
CA THR A 52 11.03 13.02 -12.14
C THR A 52 10.72 13.89 -13.34
N GLY A 53 9.45 14.28 -13.55
CA GLY A 53 9.08 15.22 -14.60
C GLY A 53 9.51 14.74 -15.98
N GLU A 54 9.52 13.42 -16.19
CA GLU A 54 9.87 12.85 -17.49
C GLU A 54 8.74 13.15 -18.47
N ARG A 55 9.01 14.15 -19.31
CA ARG A 55 8.31 14.47 -20.55
C ARG A 55 9.31 14.47 -21.69
#